data_AF-A0A9E1JPB3-F1
#
_entry.id   AF-A0A9E1JPB3-F1
#
_cell.length_a   1.000
_cell.length_b   1.000
_cell.length_c   1.000
_cell.angle_alpha   90.00
_cell.angle_beta   90.00
_cell.angle_gamma   90.00
#
_symmetry.space_group_name_H-M   'P 1'
#
loop_
_entity.id
_entity.type
_entity.pdbx_description
1 polymer ?
#
loop_
_entity_poly.entity_id
_entity_poly.type
_entity_poly.pdbx_seq_one_letter_code
_entity_poly.pdbx_strand_id
1 'polypeptide(L)' 'MNKNVSGIHVPQELIDEIGSVAKEDRKKKSAQIAGRFVKQVKSMVQGVHIMPLGWTDVVPDILGHADISV' A
#
# COMPACT_ATOMS: atom_id res chain seq x y z
N MET A 1 10.48 -5.63 -8.97
CA MET A 1 9.95 -5.87 -7.60
C MET A 1 10.05 -7.34 -7.20
N ASN A 2 9.56 -8.29 -8.00
CA ASN A 2 9.55 -9.74 -7.64
C ASN A 2 10.91 -10.40 -7.37
N LYS A 3 12.01 -9.80 -7.84
CA LYS A 3 13.38 -10.30 -7.56
C LYS A 3 13.93 -9.84 -6.20
N ASN A 4 13.24 -8.93 -5.52
CA ASN A 4 13.78 -8.22 -4.35
C ASN A 4 13.34 -8.86 -3.02
N VAL A 5 12.28 -9.67 -3.01
CA VAL A 5 11.79 -10.33 -1.80
C VAL A 5 11.45 -11.78 -2.12
N SER A 6 12.18 -12.71 -1.49
CA SER A 6 11.98 -14.14 -1.69
C SER A 6 10.60 -14.58 -1.20
N GLY A 7 9.93 -15.44 -1.97
CA GLY A 7 8.61 -15.97 -1.64
C GLY A 7 7.44 -15.01 -1.85
N ILE A 8 7.68 -13.76 -2.28
CA ILE A 8 6.62 -12.80 -2.59
C ILE A 8 6.45 -12.68 -4.10
N HIS A 9 5.21 -12.83 -4.57
CA HIS A 9 4.80 -12.50 -5.92
C HIS A 9 3.92 -11.25 -5.91
N VAL A 10 4.40 -10.17 -6.51
CA VAL A 10 3.65 -8.95 -6.77
C VAL A 10 3.01 -9.05 -8.15
N PRO A 11 1.67 -8.96 -8.26
CA PRO A 11 0.95 -8.93 -9.53
C PRO A 11 1.48 -7.83 -10.46
N GLN A 12 1.54 -8.10 -11.76
CA GLN A 12 2.09 -7.17 -12.75
C GLN A 12 1.34 -5.83 -12.78
N GLU A 13 0.02 -5.85 -12.61
CA GLU A 13 -0.82 -4.66 -12.53
C GLU A 13 -0.36 -3.67 -11.44
N LEU A 14 0.02 -4.17 -10.25
CA LEU A 14 0.51 -3.31 -9.16
C LEU A 14 1.91 -2.76 -9.45
N ILE A 15 2.75 -3.52 -10.16
CA ILE A 15 4.06 -3.07 -10.60
C ILE A 15 3.91 -1.94 -11.61
N ASP A 16 3.00 -2.10 -12.57
CA ASP A 16 2.72 -1.11 -13.60
C ASP A 16 2.06 0.15 -13.01
N GLU A 17 1.13 -0.01 -12.06
CA GLU A 17 0.49 1.11 -11.37
C GLU A 17 1.50 1.98 -10.61
N ILE A 18 2.46 1.37 -9.89
CA ILE A 18 3.57 2.11 -9.25
C ILE A 18 4.56 2.65 -10.30
N GLY A 19 4.78 1.92 -11.39
CA GLY A 19 5.66 2.32 -12.48
C GLY A 19 5.14 3.52 -13.29
N SER A 20 3.83 3.73 -13.29
CA SER A 20 3.15 4.80 -14.02
C SER A 20 3.36 6.21 -13.45
N VAL A 21 3.89 6.33 -12.23
CA VAL A 21 4.13 7.61 -11.55
C VAL A 21 5.61 7.96 -11.47
N ALA A 22 5.91 9.25 -11.30
CA ALA A 22 7.26 9.73 -11.04
C ALA A 22 7.84 9.08 -9.78
N LYS A 23 9.18 9.02 -9.69
CA LYS A 23 9.85 8.33 -8.56
C LYS A 23 9.48 8.97 -7.22
N GLU A 24 9.38 10.30 -7.14
CA GLU A 24 8.95 11.02 -5.94
C GLU A 24 7.52 10.65 -5.51
N ASP A 25 6.64 10.34 -6.46
CA ASP A 25 5.22 10.05 -6.20
C ASP A 25 4.96 8.59 -5.83
N ARG A 26 5.95 7.69 -5.99
CA ARG A 26 5.78 6.26 -5.73
C ARG A 26 5.33 5.99 -4.30
N LYS A 27 5.83 6.76 -3.33
CA LYS A 27 5.43 6.64 -1.93
C LYS A 27 3.93 6.90 -1.74
N LYS A 28 3.44 8.01 -2.31
CA LYS A 28 2.01 8.37 -2.30
C LYS A 28 1.16 7.33 -3.05
N LYS A 29 1.64 6.86 -4.20
CA LYS A 29 0.94 5.82 -4.96
C LYS A 29 0.86 4.51 -4.17
N SER A 30 1.93 4.10 -3.49
CA SER A 30 1.91 2.93 -2.60
C SER A 30 0.92 3.08 -1.45
N ALA A 31 0.80 4.29 -0.86
CA ALA A 31 -0.19 4.59 0.16
C ALA A 31 -1.62 4.37 -0.34
N GLN A 32 -1.91 4.90 -1.53
CA GLN A 32 -3.20 4.76 -2.19
C GLN A 32 -3.55 3.29 -2.46
N ILE A 33 -2.62 2.50 -3.00
CA ILE A 33 -2.82 1.07 -3.29
C ILE A 33 -3.10 0.30 -1.99
N ALA A 34 -2.30 0.52 -0.95
CA ALA A 34 -2.46 -0.13 0.34
C ALA A 34 -3.81 0.23 0.99
N GLY A 35 -4.18 1.51 1.02
CA GLY A 35 -5.46 1.97 1.57
C GLY A 35 -6.67 1.41 0.82
N ARG A 36 -6.60 1.37 -0.53
CA ARG A 36 -7.62 0.74 -1.37
C ARG A 36 -7.81 -0.74 -1.01
N PHE A 37 -6.71 -1.47 -0.81
CA PHE A 37 -6.77 -2.88 -0.39
C PHE A 37 -7.36 -3.04 1.01
N VAL A 38 -6.92 -2.23 1.99
CA VAL A 38 -7.47 -2.27 3.35
C VAL A 38 -8.97 -2.01 3.33
N LYS A 39 -9.45 -1.05 2.54
CA LYS A 39 -10.88 -0.77 2.38
C LYS A 39 -11.67 -1.99 1.90
N GLN A 40 -11.14 -2.74 0.95
CA GLN A 40 -11.79 -3.93 0.38
C GLN A 40 -11.90 -5.07 1.39
N VAL A 41 -10.89 -5.25 2.25
CA VAL A 41 -10.86 -6.36 3.22
C VAL A 41 -11.38 -6.00 4.61
N LYS A 42 -11.66 -4.71 4.88
CA LYS A 42 -12.04 -4.19 6.21
C LYS A 42 -13.20 -4.94 6.87
N SER A 43 -14.19 -5.42 6.09
CA SER A 43 -15.33 -6.19 6.62
C SER A 43 -15.00 -7.66 6.93
N MET A 44 -13.85 -8.15 6.46
CA MET A 44 -13.42 -9.55 6.57
C MET A 44 -12.45 -9.79 7.74
N VAL A 45 -11.86 -8.73 8.30
CA VAL A 45 -10.81 -8.80 9.32
C VAL A 45 -11.10 -7.86 10.48
N GLN A 46 -10.64 -8.19 11.68
CA GLN A 46 -10.79 -7.33 12.87
C GLN A 46 -9.78 -6.19 12.92
N GLY A 47 -8.68 -6.29 12.16
CA GLY A 47 -7.64 -5.28 12.12
C GLY A 47 -6.53 -5.62 11.14
N VAL A 48 -5.63 -4.67 10.94
CA VAL A 48 -4.46 -4.81 10.07
C VAL A 48 -3.20 -4.39 10.81
N HIS A 49 -2.11 -5.10 10.56
CA HIS A 49 -0.77 -4.70 10.98
C HIS A 49 -0.04 -4.10 9.78
N ILE A 50 0.40 -2.84 9.88
CA ILE A 50 1.09 -2.12 8.81
C ILE A 50 2.59 -2.12 9.12
N MET A 51 3.41 -2.59 8.16
CA MET A 51 4.86 -2.50 8.22
C MET A 51 5.35 -1.35 7.34
N PRO A 52 5.60 -0.15 7.90
CA PRO A 52 5.96 1.03 7.09
C PRO A 52 7.39 0.99 6.53
N LEU A 53 8.25 0.08 6.98
CA LEU A 53 9.63 -0.09 6.49
C LEU A 53 10.42 1.23 6.36
N GLY A 54 10.29 2.12 7.35
CA GLY A 54 10.95 3.44 7.38
C GLY A 54 10.09 4.59 6.84
N TRP A 55 8.90 4.34 6.30
CA TRP A 55 7.96 5.35 5.80
C TRP A 55 6.78 5.58 6.76
N THR A 56 7.05 5.79 8.05
CA THR A 56 5.99 5.89 9.07
C THR A 56 5.00 7.03 8.81
N ASP A 57 5.46 8.10 8.17
CA ASP A 57 4.65 9.25 7.76
C ASP A 57 3.56 8.93 6.73
N VAL A 58 3.64 7.78 6.04
CA VAL A 58 2.63 7.35 5.06
C VAL A 58 1.41 6.69 5.71
N VAL A 59 1.52 6.28 6.97
CA VAL A 59 0.47 5.51 7.66
C VAL A 59 -0.85 6.28 7.74
N PRO A 60 -0.91 7.57 8.11
CA PRO A 60 -2.16 8.33 8.10
C PRO A 60 -2.81 8.39 6.71
N ASP A 61 -2.01 8.48 5.64
CA ASP A 61 -2.51 8.53 4.25
C ASP A 61 -3.13 7.18 3.82
N ILE A 62 -2.51 6.06 4.20
CA ILE A 62 -3.08 4.71 4.01
C ILE A 62 -4.44 4.60 4.69
N LEU A 63 -4.55 5.04 5.94
CA LEU A 63 -5.79 4.97 6.71
C LEU A 63 -6.87 5.90 6.14
N GLY A 64 -6.50 7.10 5.68
CA GLY A 64 -7.39 8.02 4.97
C GLY A 64 -7.98 7.38 3.71
N HIS A 65 -7.16 6.72 2.89
CA HIS A 65 -7.64 5.97 1.72
C HIS A 65 -8.49 4.74 2.07
N ALA A 66 -8.41 4.24 3.31
CA ALA A 66 -9.19 3.12 3.81
C ALA A 66 -10.52 3.54 4.48
N ASP A 67 -10.87 4.83 4.45
CA ASP A 67 -11.98 5.42 5.22
C ASP A 67 -11.87 5.06 6.72
N ILE A 68 -10.66 5.17 7.28
CA ILE A 68 -10.36 4.98 8.71
C ILE A 68 -9.81 6.30 9.23
N SER A 69 -10.57 6.96 10.10
CA SER A 69 -10.14 8.18 10.78
C SER A 69 -9.18 7.87 11.92
N VAL A 70 -8.13 8.67 12.05
CA VAL A 70 -7.15 8.67 13.16
C VAL A 70 -6.93 10.08 13.67
#